data_AF-A0A2G8K4R4-F1
#
_entry.id   AF-A0A2G8K4R4-F1
#
_cell.length_a   1.000
_cell.length_b   1.000
_cell.length_c   1.000
_cell.angle_alpha   90.00
_cell.angle_beta   90.00
_cell.angle_gamma   90.00
#
_symmetry.space_group_name_H-M   'P 1'
#
loop_
_entity.id
_entity.type
_entity.pdbx_description
1 polymer ?
#
loop_
_entity_poly.entity_id
_entity_poly.type
_entity_poly.pdbx_seq_one_letter_code
_entity_poly.pdbx_strand_id
1 'polypeptide(L)'
;MPPESPLTDDDILKILRHCLSVVIVLDGYDEYPDKNSGKETDIMKMIAGKMFPNVKVVVSTRSSSLPKYLHPTTVIIRLTGFDEKSRDEYIQRTVTGGDQEASKRITNALNSSPILNDICQVPMFCVLFAHVANDQKGVIEFSSVTSFFKYVIDGFYSHMWKKLKEPIDQSIREYSKLNRLAFDSLTGKTQMIAWPKRTFIDTVGKGCYEELSNIGILIVDKTHEIINEPEEYDIHHIKQ
;
A
#
# COMPACT_ATOMS: atom_id res chain seq x y z
N MET A 1 -9.57 -6.79 -22.26
CA MET A 1 -8.73 -6.02 -23.20
C MET A 1 -9.45 -4.75 -23.59
N PRO A 2 -8.76 -3.69 -24.06
CA PRO A 2 -9.43 -2.61 -24.77
C PRO A 2 -10.34 -3.21 -25.84
N PRO A 3 -11.61 -2.76 -25.97
CA PRO A 3 -12.57 -3.35 -26.91
C PRO A 3 -12.11 -3.27 -28.38
N GLU A 4 -11.11 -2.44 -28.68
CA GLU A 4 -10.57 -2.21 -30.02
C GLU A 4 -9.31 -3.04 -30.31
N SER A 5 -8.88 -3.88 -29.36
CA SER A 5 -7.72 -4.74 -29.54
C SER A 5 -8.03 -5.87 -30.53
N PRO A 6 -7.25 -6.04 -31.61
CA PRO A 6 -7.42 -7.16 -32.55
C PRO A 6 -6.87 -8.48 -31.99
N LEU A 7 -6.20 -8.44 -30.84
CA LEU A 7 -5.65 -9.62 -30.19
C LEU A 7 -6.78 -10.47 -29.62
N THR A 8 -6.69 -11.78 -29.81
CA THR A 8 -7.54 -12.79 -29.19
C THR A 8 -6.83 -13.42 -27.99
N ASP A 9 -7.56 -14.17 -27.17
CA ASP A 9 -6.97 -14.96 -26.09
C ASP A 9 -5.94 -15.97 -26.61
N ASP A 10 -6.17 -16.53 -27.80
CA ASP A 10 -5.22 -17.42 -28.48
C ASP A 10 -3.92 -16.69 -28.87
N ASP A 11 -4.01 -15.43 -29.29
CA ASP A 11 -2.83 -14.61 -29.56
C ASP A 11 -2.03 -14.37 -28.29
N ILE A 12 -2.70 -14.08 -27.17
CA ILE A 12 -2.06 -13.93 -25.86
C ILE A 12 -1.39 -15.22 -25.45
N LEU A 13 -2.07 -16.36 -25.54
CA LEU A 13 -1.50 -17.67 -25.22
C LEU A 13 -0.29 -17.99 -26.11
N LYS A 14 -0.35 -17.63 -27.39
CA LYS A 14 0.77 -17.80 -28.33
C LYS A 14 1.95 -16.93 -27.93
N ILE A 15 1.71 -15.69 -27.50
CA ILE A 15 2.75 -14.80 -26.96
C ILE A 15 3.37 -15.42 -25.70
N LEU A 16 2.56 -15.83 -24.71
CA LEU A 16 3.04 -16.41 -23.46
C LEU A 16 3.84 -17.71 -23.65
N ARG A 17 3.51 -18.51 -24.67
CA ARG A 17 4.20 -19.77 -24.96
C ARG A 17 5.52 -19.57 -25.72
N HIS A 18 5.56 -18.64 -26.68
CA HIS A 18 6.65 -18.57 -27.66
C HIS A 18 7.55 -17.33 -27.53
N CYS A 19 7.12 -16.28 -26.83
CA CYS A 19 7.92 -15.06 -26.69
C CYS A 19 8.84 -15.13 -25.47
N LEU A 20 10.13 -14.90 -25.68
CA LEU A 20 11.16 -14.88 -24.63
C LEU A 20 11.24 -13.55 -23.85
N SER A 21 10.54 -12.52 -24.33
CA SER A 21 10.60 -11.16 -23.79
C SER A 21 9.46 -10.83 -22.82
N VAL A 22 8.62 -11.80 -22.48
CA VAL A 22 7.47 -11.57 -21.59
C VAL A 22 7.95 -11.58 -20.14
N VAL A 23 7.54 -10.54 -19.41
CA VAL A 23 7.71 -10.44 -17.96
C VAL A 23 6.34 -10.26 -17.33
N ILE A 24 6.06 -11.06 -16.30
CA ILE A 24 4.84 -10.94 -15.49
C ILE A 24 5.26 -10.55 -14.08
N VAL A 25 4.68 -9.46 -13.57
CA VAL A 25 4.92 -8.97 -12.21
C VAL A 25 3.68 -9.27 -11.36
N LEU A 26 3.87 -10.07 -10.32
CA LEU A 26 2.85 -10.44 -9.34
C LEU A 26 3.14 -9.71 -8.04
N ASP A 27 2.33 -8.70 -7.74
CA ASP A 27 2.49 -7.86 -6.56
C ASP A 27 1.67 -8.42 -5.39
N GLY A 28 2.30 -8.61 -4.22
CA GLY A 28 1.62 -8.99 -2.99
C GLY A 28 1.21 -10.46 -2.89
N TYR A 29 2.11 -11.42 -3.11
CA TYR A 29 1.77 -12.85 -2.97
C TYR A 29 1.29 -13.23 -1.55
N ASP A 30 1.68 -12.48 -0.52
CA ASP A 30 1.15 -12.68 0.83
C ASP A 30 -0.33 -12.34 0.97
N GLU A 31 -0.92 -11.62 0.03
CA GLU A 31 -2.34 -11.28 -0.02
C GLU A 31 -3.12 -12.22 -0.96
N TYR A 32 -2.42 -13.14 -1.65
CA TYR A 32 -3.06 -14.08 -2.57
C TYR A 32 -3.98 -15.07 -1.82
N PRO A 33 -5.30 -15.08 -2.08
CA PRO A 33 -6.27 -15.85 -1.29
C PRO A 33 -6.00 -17.35 -1.26
N ASP A 34 -5.58 -17.90 -2.39
CA ASP A 34 -5.38 -19.35 -2.55
C ASP A 34 -4.00 -19.84 -2.13
N LYS A 35 -3.10 -18.97 -1.61
CA LYS A 35 -1.70 -19.31 -1.31
C LYS A 35 -1.54 -20.55 -0.40
N ASN A 36 -2.51 -20.78 0.48
CA ASN A 36 -2.54 -21.89 1.44
C ASN A 36 -3.70 -22.87 1.20
N SER A 37 -4.39 -22.77 0.07
CA SER A 37 -5.60 -23.58 -0.21
C SER A 37 -5.30 -25.07 -0.45
N GLY A 38 -4.01 -25.45 -0.59
CA GLY A 38 -3.59 -26.79 -1.00
C GLY A 38 -3.88 -27.10 -2.47
N LYS A 39 -4.60 -26.23 -3.18
CA LYS A 39 -4.85 -26.34 -4.62
C LYS A 39 -3.67 -25.76 -5.39
N GLU A 40 -3.24 -26.45 -6.44
CA GLU A 40 -2.22 -25.95 -7.35
C GLU A 40 -2.86 -25.03 -8.40
N THR A 41 -2.80 -23.72 -8.17
CA THR A 41 -3.35 -22.71 -9.08
C THR A 41 -2.37 -22.38 -10.21
N ASP A 42 -2.87 -21.76 -11.29
CA ASP A 42 -2.00 -21.39 -12.42
C ASP A 42 -0.94 -20.36 -12.02
N ILE A 43 -1.25 -19.45 -11.09
CA ILE A 43 -0.27 -18.54 -10.48
C ILE A 43 0.83 -19.34 -9.79
N MET A 44 0.50 -20.36 -8.99
CA MET A 44 1.50 -21.20 -8.35
C MET A 44 2.34 -21.99 -9.36
N LYS A 45 1.73 -22.49 -10.43
CA LYS A 45 2.45 -23.20 -11.50
C LYS A 45 3.41 -22.26 -12.23
N MET A 46 3.02 -21.02 -12.49
CA MET A 46 3.88 -20.00 -13.11
C MET A 46 5.06 -19.65 -12.20
N ILE A 47 4.82 -19.40 -10.91
CA ILE A 47 5.88 -19.13 -9.92
C ILE A 47 6.86 -20.31 -9.81
N ALA A 48 6.35 -21.54 -9.86
CA ALA A 48 7.16 -22.75 -9.85
C ALA A 48 7.85 -23.04 -11.20
N GLY A 49 7.61 -22.25 -12.24
CA GLY A 49 8.12 -22.47 -13.60
C GLY A 49 7.52 -23.68 -14.33
N LYS A 50 6.41 -24.23 -13.83
CA LYS A 50 5.66 -25.35 -14.44
C LYS A 50 4.72 -24.91 -15.55
N MET A 51 4.39 -23.61 -15.61
CA MET A 51 3.53 -23.01 -16.63
C MET A 51 4.24 -21.81 -17.24
N PHE A 52 4.20 -21.70 -18.57
CA PHE A 52 4.90 -20.68 -19.35
C PHE A 52 6.39 -20.55 -18.98
N PRO A 53 7.21 -21.61 -19.15
CA PRO A 53 8.60 -21.64 -18.68
C PRO A 53 9.51 -20.58 -19.32
N ASN A 54 9.09 -20.01 -20.45
CA ASN A 54 9.81 -18.94 -21.16
C ASN A 54 9.49 -17.53 -20.63
N VAL A 55 8.48 -17.41 -19.76
CA VAL A 55 8.06 -16.13 -19.18
C VAL A 55 8.85 -15.89 -17.90
N LYS A 56 9.37 -14.66 -17.74
CA LYS A 56 10.00 -14.25 -16.49
C LYS A 56 8.93 -13.80 -15.51
N VAL A 57 8.89 -14.41 -14.33
CA VAL A 57 7.95 -14.03 -13.27
C VAL A 57 8.70 -13.31 -12.16
N VAL A 58 8.25 -12.10 -11.83
CA VAL A 58 8.73 -11.32 -10.69
C VAL A 58 7.63 -11.31 -9.64
N VAL A 59 7.93 -11.73 -8.42
CA VAL A 59 6.96 -11.80 -7.32
C VAL A 59 7.43 -10.92 -6.19
N SER A 60 6.55 -10.04 -5.70
CA SER A 60 6.75 -9.34 -4.43
C SER A 60 5.98 -10.07 -3.31
N THR A 61 6.60 -10.20 -2.13
CA THR A 61 5.96 -10.80 -0.96
C THR A 61 6.68 -10.45 0.33
N ARG A 62 5.97 -10.52 1.46
CA ARG A 62 6.59 -10.47 2.80
C ARG A 62 7.50 -11.68 3.02
N SER A 63 8.61 -11.48 3.73
CA SER A 63 9.59 -12.55 4.03
C SER A 63 9.00 -13.74 4.79
N SER A 64 7.89 -13.55 5.52
CA SER A 64 7.16 -14.61 6.23
C SER A 64 6.24 -15.45 5.34
N SER A 65 6.08 -15.10 4.06
CA SER A 65 5.04 -15.62 3.17
C SER A 65 5.62 -16.11 1.84
N LEU A 66 6.85 -16.62 1.83
CA LEU A 66 7.49 -17.12 0.60
C LEU A 66 6.67 -18.26 -0.04
N PRO A 67 6.55 -18.30 -1.38
CA PRO A 67 5.91 -19.41 -2.08
C PRO A 67 6.58 -20.74 -1.72
N LYS A 68 5.76 -21.77 -1.47
CA LYS A 68 6.24 -23.10 -1.08
C LYS A 68 7.11 -23.76 -2.15
N TYR A 69 6.79 -23.52 -3.42
CA TYR A 69 7.49 -24.09 -4.56
C TYR A 69 7.98 -22.95 -5.45
N LEU A 70 9.29 -22.92 -5.68
CA LEU A 70 9.96 -21.96 -6.55
C LEU A 70 10.72 -22.72 -7.62
N HIS A 71 10.88 -22.11 -8.79
CA HIS A 71 11.74 -22.67 -9.84
C HIS A 71 13.20 -22.77 -9.31
N PRO A 72 13.99 -23.82 -9.66
CA PRO A 72 15.35 -24.00 -9.12
C PRO A 72 16.31 -22.84 -9.39
N THR A 73 16.08 -22.05 -10.43
CA THR A 73 16.90 -20.88 -10.79
C THR A 73 16.34 -19.55 -10.27
N THR A 74 15.40 -19.59 -9.31
CA THR A 74 14.79 -18.39 -8.75
C THR A 74 15.84 -17.55 -8.02
N VAL A 75 15.90 -16.26 -8.35
CA VAL A 75 16.73 -15.28 -7.63
C VAL A 75 15.86 -14.59 -6.58
N ILE A 76 16.30 -14.59 -5.33
CA ILE A 76 15.62 -13.91 -4.22
C ILE A 76 16.35 -12.62 -3.91
N ILE A 77 15.66 -11.50 -4.04
CA ILE A 77 16.16 -10.17 -3.69
C ILE A 77 15.44 -9.72 -2.43
N ARG A 78 16.19 -9.30 -1.41
CA ARG A 78 15.64 -8.69 -0.20
C ARG A 78 15.79 -7.18 -0.28
N LEU A 79 14.68 -6.46 -0.25
CA LEU A 79 14.69 -5.01 -0.07
C LEU A 79 14.98 -4.69 1.39
N THR A 80 16.00 -3.88 1.65
CA THR A 80 16.47 -3.53 3.00
C THR A 80 16.08 -2.11 3.42
N GLY A 81 15.32 -1.40 2.60
CA GLY A 81 14.89 -0.02 2.88
C GLY A 81 15.93 1.03 2.48
N PHE A 82 15.85 2.20 3.10
CA PHE A 82 16.79 3.30 2.88
C PHE A 82 18.05 3.13 3.73
N ASP A 83 19.20 3.26 3.07
CA ASP A 83 20.43 3.62 3.75
C ASP A 83 20.50 5.15 3.94
N GLU A 84 21.49 5.61 4.72
CA GLU A 84 21.65 7.04 5.04
C GLU A 84 21.78 7.89 3.76
N LYS A 85 22.54 7.41 2.78
CA LYS A 85 22.75 8.14 1.53
C LYS A 85 21.46 8.29 0.72
N SER A 86 20.73 7.20 0.52
CA SER A 86 19.48 7.19 -0.25
C SER A 86 18.41 8.03 0.43
N ARG A 87 18.38 8.01 1.77
CA ARG A 87 17.52 8.86 2.59
C ARG A 87 17.83 10.33 2.39
N ASP A 88 19.09 10.72 2.53
CA ASP A 88 19.50 12.12 2.42
C ASP A 88 19.26 12.64 0.98
N GLU A 89 19.53 11.80 -0.03
CA GLU A 89 19.19 12.09 -1.43
C GLU A 89 17.68 12.27 -1.64
N TYR A 90 16.85 11.42 -1.01
CA TYR A 90 15.39 11.55 -1.07
C TYR A 90 14.91 12.87 -0.44
N ILE A 91 15.40 13.21 0.75
CA ILE A 91 15.04 14.45 1.46
C ILE A 91 15.46 15.68 0.64
N GLN A 92 16.69 15.67 0.12
CA GLN A 92 17.23 16.79 -0.64
C GLN A 92 16.49 17.00 -1.97
N ARG A 93 16.26 15.92 -2.74
CA ARG A 93 15.73 16.04 -4.10
C ARG A 93 14.21 16.13 -4.12
N THR A 94 13.53 15.28 -3.37
CA THR A 94 12.08 15.09 -3.49
C THR A 94 11.32 16.00 -2.51
N VAL A 95 11.79 16.09 -1.27
CA VAL A 95 11.03 16.75 -0.20
C VAL A 95 11.28 18.26 -0.18
N THR A 96 12.55 18.65 -0.27
CA THR A 96 12.97 20.05 -0.08
C THR A 96 13.21 20.79 -1.39
N GLY A 97 13.15 20.10 -2.54
CA GLY A 97 13.37 20.71 -3.85
C GLY A 97 14.75 21.37 -4.00
N GLY A 98 15.75 20.87 -3.26
CA GLY A 98 17.10 21.44 -3.24
C GLY A 98 17.36 22.52 -2.18
N ASP A 99 16.37 22.88 -1.35
CA ASP A 99 16.58 23.78 -0.20
C ASP A 99 17.49 23.11 0.84
N GLN A 100 18.74 23.59 0.90
CA GLN A 100 19.78 23.06 1.78
C GLN A 100 19.48 23.25 3.26
N GLU A 101 18.82 24.34 3.64
CA GLU A 101 18.53 24.62 5.05
C GLU A 101 17.35 23.77 5.53
N ALA A 102 16.32 23.61 4.69
CA ALA A 102 15.24 22.66 4.97
C ALA A 102 15.77 21.21 5.05
N SER A 103 16.65 20.81 4.14
CA SER A 103 17.24 19.47 4.11
C SER A 103 18.08 19.20 5.36
N LYS A 104 18.95 20.13 5.75
CA LYS A 104 19.73 20.02 7.00
C LYS A 104 18.84 19.92 8.22
N ARG A 105 17.78 20.73 8.31
CA ARG A 105 16.87 20.70 9.46
C ARG A 105 16.19 19.34 9.62
N ILE A 106 15.68 18.77 8.54
CA ILE A 106 15.02 17.44 8.56
C ILE A 106 16.04 16.35 8.90
N THR A 107 17.24 16.40 8.33
CA THR A 107 18.32 15.43 8.57
C THR A 107 18.81 15.50 10.02
N ASN A 108 18.96 16.71 10.57
CA ASN A 108 19.33 16.89 11.98
C ASN A 108 18.25 16.36 12.92
N ALA A 109 16.96 16.57 12.61
CA ALA A 109 15.86 16.02 13.40
C ALA A 109 15.87 14.48 13.42
N LEU A 110 16.18 13.84 12.29
CA LEU A 110 16.37 12.38 12.21
C LEU A 110 17.53 11.91 13.07
N ASN A 111 18.69 12.57 12.95
CA ASN A 111 19.91 12.16 13.64
C ASN A 111 19.87 12.46 15.14
N SER A 112 18.99 13.34 15.60
CA SER A 112 18.82 13.67 17.02
C SER A 112 18.15 12.54 17.82
N SER A 113 17.52 11.57 17.14
CA SER A 113 16.86 10.43 17.79
C SER A 113 17.22 9.12 17.08
N PRO A 114 18.01 8.24 17.71
CA PRO A 114 18.35 6.93 17.14
C PRO A 114 17.10 6.12 16.73
N ILE A 115 16.03 6.22 17.52
CA ILE A 115 14.75 5.54 17.25
C ILE A 115 14.13 5.99 15.92
N LEU A 116 14.18 7.30 15.62
CA LEU A 116 13.67 7.80 14.33
C LEU A 116 14.56 7.39 13.19
N ASN A 117 15.88 7.42 13.38
CA ASN A 117 16.83 6.98 12.37
C ASN A 117 16.52 5.53 11.97
N ASP A 118 16.31 4.64 12.95
CA ASP A 118 15.93 3.24 12.71
C ASP A 118 14.57 3.10 12.03
N ILE A 119 13.55 3.85 12.48
CA ILE A 119 12.20 3.82 11.87
C ILE A 119 12.25 4.29 10.41
N CYS A 120 13.01 5.33 10.12
CA CYS A 120 13.15 5.90 8.79
C CYS A 120 14.07 5.10 7.86
N GLN A 121 14.61 3.96 8.31
CA GLN A 121 15.11 2.95 7.36
C GLN A 121 13.96 2.36 6.54
N VAL A 122 12.74 2.30 7.11
CA VAL A 122 11.55 1.94 6.35
C VAL A 122 11.16 3.13 5.46
N PRO A 123 11.21 2.98 4.11
CA PRO A 123 11.01 4.12 3.20
C PRO A 123 9.69 4.85 3.43
N MET A 124 8.61 4.13 3.71
CA MET A 124 7.29 4.72 3.93
C MET A 124 7.28 5.67 5.15
N PHE A 125 7.90 5.28 6.26
CA PHE A 125 8.00 6.16 7.44
C PHE A 125 8.96 7.33 7.22
N CYS A 126 10.05 7.14 6.47
CA CYS A 126 10.93 8.23 6.08
C CYS A 126 10.23 9.28 5.23
N VAL A 127 9.49 8.84 4.21
CA VAL A 127 8.71 9.71 3.32
C VAL A 127 7.71 10.52 4.14
N LEU A 128 6.95 9.83 4.98
CA LEU A 128 5.95 10.41 5.86
C LEU A 128 6.55 11.47 6.78
N PHE A 129 7.64 11.11 7.47
CA PHE A 129 8.36 12.04 8.34
C PHE A 129 8.83 13.27 7.58
N ALA A 130 9.56 13.07 6.48
CA ALA A 130 10.24 14.15 5.79
C ALA A 130 9.25 15.18 5.24
N HIS A 131 8.11 14.74 4.68
CA HIS A 131 7.08 15.67 4.21
C HIS A 131 6.42 16.46 5.35
N VAL A 132 6.03 15.79 6.44
CA VAL A 132 5.43 16.50 7.59
C VAL A 132 6.43 17.45 8.22
N ALA A 133 7.69 17.03 8.36
CA ALA A 133 8.77 17.84 8.90
C ALA A 133 9.06 19.07 8.03
N ASN A 134 9.01 18.94 6.70
CA ASN A 134 9.23 20.07 5.78
C ASN A 134 8.17 21.18 5.95
N ASP A 135 6.91 20.78 6.15
CA ASP A 135 5.79 21.70 6.28
C ASP A 135 5.78 22.48 7.61
N GLN A 136 6.42 21.95 8.66
CA GLN A 136 6.51 22.59 9.97
C GLN A 136 7.89 23.22 10.18
N LYS A 137 7.97 24.55 10.30
CA LYS A 137 9.25 25.29 10.44
C LYS A 137 9.85 25.28 11.87
N GLY A 138 9.48 24.32 12.72
CA GLY A 138 9.90 24.23 14.11
C GLY A 138 11.09 23.29 14.36
N VAL A 139 11.57 23.29 15.62
CA VAL A 139 12.44 22.24 16.15
C VAL A 139 11.61 20.96 16.26
N ILE A 140 12.13 19.87 15.72
CA ILE A 140 11.45 18.59 15.68
C ILE A 140 12.27 17.61 16.52
N GLU A 141 11.78 17.32 17.71
CA GLU A 141 12.38 16.34 18.61
C GLU A 141 11.32 15.31 19.00
N PHE A 142 11.73 14.03 19.04
CA PHE A 142 10.85 12.95 19.46
C PHE A 142 11.52 12.09 20.51
N SER A 143 10.83 11.90 21.62
CA SER A 143 11.24 11.03 22.71
C SER A 143 10.78 9.58 22.52
N SER A 144 9.89 9.31 21.56
CA SER A 144 9.34 7.97 21.29
C SER A 144 8.71 7.83 19.89
N VAL A 145 8.49 6.58 19.49
CA VAL A 145 7.68 6.22 18.31
C VAL A 145 6.26 6.79 18.40
N THR A 146 5.67 6.79 19.60
CA THR A 146 4.34 7.35 19.84
C THR A 146 4.30 8.85 19.59
N SER A 147 5.29 9.61 20.08
CA SER A 147 5.38 11.06 19.80
C SER A 147 5.56 11.33 18.32
N PHE A 148 6.28 10.47 17.60
CA PHE A 148 6.42 10.55 16.15
C PHE A 148 5.07 10.38 15.42
N PHE A 149 4.31 9.32 15.71
CA PHE A 149 3.02 9.12 15.05
C PHE A 149 1.99 10.19 15.41
N LYS A 150 1.99 10.69 16.65
CA LYS A 150 1.15 11.85 17.03
C LYS A 150 1.45 13.06 16.16
N TYR A 151 2.73 13.39 15.99
CA TYR A 151 3.16 14.50 15.16
C TYR A 151 2.79 14.35 13.68
N VAL A 152 2.89 13.14 13.14
CA VAL A 152 2.42 12.84 11.78
C VAL A 152 0.92 13.10 11.66
N ILE A 153 0.12 12.62 12.62
CA ILE A 153 -1.33 12.85 12.65
C ILE A 153 -1.63 14.35 12.75
N ASP A 154 -0.96 15.08 13.64
CA ASP A 154 -1.08 16.54 13.76
C ASP A 154 -0.78 17.25 12.43
N GLY A 155 0.22 16.76 11.69
CA GLY A 155 0.55 17.23 10.34
C GLY A 155 -0.60 17.07 9.35
N PHE A 156 -1.23 15.90 9.31
CA PHE A 156 -2.40 15.64 8.46
C PHE A 156 -3.59 16.53 8.81
N TYR A 157 -3.89 16.68 10.10
CA TYR A 157 -4.94 17.56 10.60
C TYR A 157 -4.69 19.03 10.22
N SER A 158 -3.46 19.50 10.45
CA SER A 158 -3.03 20.85 10.09
C SER A 158 -3.19 21.12 8.60
N HIS A 159 -2.88 20.13 7.74
CA HIS A 159 -3.06 20.26 6.30
C HIS A 159 -4.54 20.34 5.91
N MET A 160 -5.39 19.48 6.50
CA MET A 160 -6.83 19.51 6.27
C MET A 160 -7.45 20.86 6.66
N TRP A 161 -7.18 21.37 7.87
CA TRP A 161 -7.79 22.64 8.31
C TRP A 161 -7.35 23.83 7.47
N LYS A 162 -6.08 23.87 7.04
CA LYS A 162 -5.61 24.88 6.07
C LYS A 162 -6.43 24.85 4.78
N LYS A 163 -6.78 23.65 4.28
CA LYS A 163 -7.59 23.47 3.08
C LYS A 163 -9.05 23.89 3.29
N LEU A 164 -9.60 23.61 4.48
CA LEU A 164 -10.99 23.94 4.84
C LEU A 164 -11.18 25.39 5.31
N LYS A 165 -10.10 26.16 5.51
CA LYS A 165 -10.11 27.51 6.11
C LYS A 165 -10.79 27.56 7.49
N GLU A 166 -10.80 26.45 8.21
CA GLU A 166 -11.33 26.39 9.57
C GLU A 166 -10.28 26.88 10.59
N PRO A 167 -10.71 27.38 11.76
CA PRO A 167 -9.77 27.75 12.82
C PRO A 167 -8.94 26.53 13.24
N ILE A 168 -7.62 26.71 13.35
CA ILE A 168 -6.60 25.67 13.65
C ILE A 168 -6.75 25.10 15.09
N ASP A 169 -7.74 25.56 15.85
CA ASP A 169 -7.89 25.29 17.28
C ASP A 169 -8.87 24.14 17.60
N GLN A 170 -8.72 23.01 16.90
CA GLN A 170 -9.31 21.76 17.36
C GLN A 170 -8.16 20.82 17.71
N SER A 171 -8.06 20.35 18.94
CA SER A 171 -7.17 19.24 19.25
C SER A 171 -7.53 18.02 18.39
N ILE A 172 -6.58 17.12 18.11
CA ILE A 172 -6.89 15.80 17.52
C ILE A 172 -8.09 15.21 18.26
N ARG A 173 -9.17 14.90 17.52
CA ARG A 173 -10.36 14.30 18.14
C ARG A 173 -10.05 12.88 18.56
N GLU A 174 -10.38 12.55 19.80
CA GLU A 174 -10.23 11.20 20.30
C GLU A 174 -11.45 10.35 19.93
N TYR A 175 -11.24 9.35 19.08
CA TYR A 175 -12.28 8.42 18.65
C TYR A 175 -12.16 7.08 19.40
N SER A 176 -12.65 7.02 20.64
CA SER A 176 -12.54 5.81 21.48
C SER A 176 -13.12 4.55 20.81
N LYS A 177 -14.23 4.67 20.07
CA LYS A 177 -14.83 3.57 19.30
C LYS A 177 -13.94 3.09 18.16
N LEU A 178 -13.27 4.01 17.46
CA LEU A 178 -12.30 3.68 16.43
C LEU A 178 -11.08 3.00 17.03
N ASN A 179 -10.53 3.54 18.12
CA ASN A 179 -9.38 2.98 18.82
C ASN A 179 -9.65 1.54 19.23
N ARG A 180 -10.84 1.28 19.77
CA ARG A 180 -11.29 -0.07 20.12
C ARG A 180 -11.44 -0.96 18.89
N LEU A 181 -12.13 -0.49 17.83
CA LEU A 181 -12.30 -1.26 16.60
C LEU A 181 -10.96 -1.66 15.99
N ALA A 182 -10.00 -0.72 15.89
CA ALA A 182 -8.68 -0.97 15.35
C ALA A 182 -7.88 -1.94 16.25
N PHE A 183 -7.91 -1.76 17.57
CA PHE A 183 -7.23 -2.66 18.52
C PHE A 183 -7.77 -4.08 18.44
N ASP A 184 -9.10 -4.25 18.51
CA ASP A 184 -9.76 -5.56 18.45
C ASP A 184 -9.49 -6.24 17.10
N SER A 185 -9.46 -5.48 16.02
CA SER A 185 -9.19 -6.01 14.67
C SER A 185 -7.72 -6.42 14.46
N LEU A 186 -6.77 -5.79 15.16
CA LEU A 186 -5.34 -6.14 15.08
C LEU A 186 -4.94 -7.27 16.03
N THR A 187 -5.58 -7.35 17.20
CA THR A 187 -5.28 -8.33 18.26
C THR A 187 -6.16 -9.57 18.23
N GLY A 188 -7.25 -9.53 17.45
CA GLY A 188 -8.16 -10.65 17.26
C GLY A 188 -7.52 -11.84 16.56
N LYS A 189 -8.20 -13.00 16.64
CA LYS A 189 -7.75 -14.26 16.00
C LYS A 189 -7.63 -14.16 14.48
N THR A 190 -8.49 -13.34 13.87
CA THR A 190 -8.44 -13.01 12.45
C THR A 190 -8.15 -11.53 12.34
N GLN A 191 -6.95 -11.18 11.89
CA GLN A 191 -6.57 -9.79 11.70
C GLN A 191 -7.39 -9.18 10.55
N MET A 192 -8.06 -8.07 10.83
CA MET A 192 -8.81 -7.29 9.83
C MET A 192 -8.22 -5.90 9.73
N ILE A 193 -7.85 -5.49 8.52
CA ILE A 193 -7.33 -4.15 8.20
C ILE A 193 -8.25 -3.36 7.27
N ALA A 194 -9.37 -3.97 6.87
CA ALA A 194 -10.40 -3.38 6.05
C ALA A 194 -11.77 -3.75 6.61
N TRP A 195 -12.72 -2.82 6.54
CA TRP A 195 -14.06 -3.01 7.05
C TRP A 195 -15.08 -2.60 6.00
N PRO A 196 -16.21 -3.34 5.86
CA PRO A 196 -17.33 -2.88 5.06
C PRO A 196 -17.79 -1.50 5.52
N LYS A 197 -17.96 -0.58 4.57
CA LYS A 197 -18.27 0.84 4.85
C LYS A 197 -19.45 1.02 5.81
N ARG A 198 -20.55 0.29 5.60
CA ARG A 198 -21.75 0.38 6.45
C ARG A 198 -21.44 -0.02 7.88
N THR A 199 -20.88 -1.21 8.08
CA THR A 199 -20.49 -1.74 9.38
C THR A 199 -19.51 -0.82 10.12
N PHE A 200 -18.55 -0.24 9.39
CA PHE A 200 -17.62 0.72 9.97
C PHE A 200 -18.37 1.96 10.48
N ILE A 201 -19.19 2.59 9.65
CA ILE A 201 -19.98 3.78 10.01
C ILE A 201 -20.91 3.50 11.20
N ASP A 202 -21.60 2.36 11.21
CA ASP A 202 -22.51 1.97 12.29
C ASP A 202 -21.76 1.80 13.63
N THR A 203 -20.50 1.35 13.56
CA THR A 203 -19.66 1.12 14.73
C THR A 203 -19.03 2.41 15.26
N VAL A 204 -18.31 3.14 14.40
CA VAL A 204 -17.49 4.29 14.83
C VAL A 204 -18.21 5.63 14.72
N GLY A 205 -19.28 5.69 13.94
CA GLY A 205 -20.07 6.89 13.67
C GLY A 205 -19.69 7.59 12.37
N LYS A 206 -20.69 8.20 11.72
CA LYS A 206 -20.55 8.89 10.43
C LYS A 206 -19.55 10.05 10.46
N GLY A 207 -19.57 10.87 11.52
CA GLY A 207 -18.64 12.01 11.64
C GLY A 207 -17.17 11.59 11.65
N CYS A 208 -16.84 10.53 12.42
CA CYS A 208 -15.50 9.94 12.44
C CYS A 208 -15.09 9.43 11.06
N TYR A 209 -15.99 8.72 10.37
CA TYR A 209 -15.75 8.23 9.02
C TYR A 209 -15.48 9.37 8.02
N GLU A 210 -16.31 10.41 8.01
CA GLU A 210 -16.18 11.53 7.07
C GLU A 210 -14.89 12.33 7.33
N GLU A 211 -14.60 12.63 8.59
CA GLU A 211 -13.40 13.37 8.98
C GLU A 211 -12.13 12.61 8.56
N LEU A 212 -11.98 11.35 8.97
CA LEU A 212 -10.76 10.59 8.68
C LEU A 212 -10.61 10.24 7.20
N SER A 213 -11.72 10.10 6.47
CA SER A 213 -11.70 9.94 5.01
C SER A 213 -11.22 11.22 4.32
N ASN A 214 -11.67 12.39 4.78
CA ASN A 214 -11.26 13.68 4.24
C ASN A 214 -9.78 14.01 4.54
N ILE A 215 -9.29 13.60 5.72
CA ILE A 215 -7.87 13.74 6.10
C ILE A 215 -6.99 12.78 5.28
N GLY A 216 -7.53 11.62 4.88
CA GLY A 216 -6.78 10.56 4.21
C GLY A 216 -6.13 9.56 5.17
N ILE A 217 -6.50 9.57 6.46
CA ILE A 217 -6.12 8.53 7.43
C ILE A 217 -6.91 7.24 7.14
N LEU A 218 -8.19 7.37 6.76
CA LEU A 218 -9.01 6.26 6.28
C LEU A 218 -9.04 6.27 4.75
N ILE A 219 -8.54 5.20 4.13
CA ILE A 219 -8.59 5.03 2.68
C ILE A 219 -9.89 4.30 2.34
N VAL A 220 -10.70 4.91 1.48
CA VAL A 220 -11.94 4.31 0.98
C VAL A 220 -11.67 3.74 -0.40
N ASP A 221 -11.54 2.42 -0.46
CA ASP A 221 -11.39 1.73 -1.74
C ASP A 221 -12.72 1.80 -2.52
N LYS A 222 -12.62 2.12 -3.80
CA LYS A 222 -13.72 2.02 -4.74
C LYS A 222 -13.49 0.73 -5.50
N THR A 223 -13.86 -0.39 -4.89
CA THR A 223 -13.86 -1.68 -5.58
C THR A 223 -14.69 -1.51 -6.85
N HIS A 224 -14.02 -1.61 -8.01
CA HIS A 224 -14.73 -1.83 -9.26
C HIS A 224 -15.22 -3.26 -9.19
N GLU A 225 -16.54 -3.44 -9.09
CA GLU A 225 -17.14 -4.76 -9.24
C GLU A 225 -16.74 -5.27 -10.63
N ILE A 226 -15.86 -6.27 -10.68
CA ILE A 226 -15.68 -7.06 -11.89
C ILE A 226 -16.99 -7.83 -12.03
N ILE A 227 -17.88 -7.31 -12.89
CA ILE A 227 -19.12 -7.99 -13.27
C ILE A 227 -18.70 -9.27 -14.00
N ASN A 228 -18.59 -10.36 -13.27
CA ASN A 228 -18.70 -11.70 -13.81
C ASN A 228 -20.19 -12.04 -13.84
N GLU A 229 -20.92 -11.47 -14.80
CA GLU A 229 -22.20 -12.05 -15.21
C GLU A 229 -21.90 -13.11 -16.28
N PRO A 230 -22.32 -14.37 -16.08
CA PRO A 230 -22.38 -15.32 -17.19
C PRO A 230 -23.53 -14.89 -18.09
N GLU A 231 -23.23 -14.36 -19.28
CA GLU A 231 -24.25 -14.17 -20.31
C GLU A 231 -24.79 -15.55 -20.74
N GLU A 232 -25.94 -15.91 -20.19
CA GLU A 232 -26.82 -16.93 -20.74
C GLU A 232 -27.36 -16.40 -22.07
N TYR A 233 -26.78 -16.84 -23.18
CA TYR A 233 -27.32 -16.55 -24.51
C TYR A 233 -28.62 -17.32 -24.71
N ASP A 234 -29.74 -16.61 -24.58
CA ASP A 234 -31.06 -17.13 -24.91
C ASP A 234 -31.23 -17.20 -26.43
N ILE A 235 -31.27 -18.42 -26.95
CA ILE A 235 -31.32 -18.72 -28.37
C ILE A 235 -32.77 -18.55 -28.85
N HIS A 236 -33.18 -17.34 -29.21
CA HIS A 236 -34.42 -17.17 -29.96
C HIS A 236 -34.18 -17.31 -31.46
N HIS A 237 -34.41 -18.54 -31.94
CA HIS A 237 -34.81 -18.81 -33.31
C HIS A 237 -36.02 -17.96 -33.70
N ILE A 238 -35.87 -17.11 -34.72
CA ILE A 238 -36.99 -16.68 -35.55
C ILE A 238 -36.78 -17.27 -36.95
N LYS A 239 -37.65 -18.23 -37.27
CA LYS A 239 -37.88 -18.71 -38.63
C LYS A 239 -38.77 -17.70 -39.36
N GLN A 240 -38.42 -17.54 -40.64
CA GLN A 240 -39.13 -16.89 -41.76
C GLN A 240 -39.14 -15.37 -41.78
#